data_AF-A0AAX3LSF4-F1
#
_entry.id   AF-A0AAX3LSF4-F1
#
_cell.length_a   1.000
_cell.length_b   1.000
_cell.length_c   1.000
_cell.angle_alpha   90.00
_cell.angle_beta   90.00
_cell.angle_gamma   90.00
#
_symmetry.space_group_name_H-M   'P 1'
#
loop_
_entity.id
_entity.type
_entity.pdbx_description
1 polymer ?
#
loop_
_entity_poly.entity_id
_entity_poly.type
_entity_poly.pdbx_seq_one_letter_code
_entity_poly.pdbx_strand_id
1 'polypeptide(L)'
;MPADTATPTDTPTVQIDIVSDVMCPWCIVGYKQLEQALGAVGVGAYLRWHPFELNPQMPAEGQNMAEHLAEKYGSTPAQSVENRKRLTQMGQDLGFTFNFSDDTRMQNTFAAHQLLTWAQAQGLQHPLKMALFDAHFTQGRNVNDTDVLADVAASVGLDRDEALEVLRSGSFAEQTREAQQFWTSRGISGVPSMIFEGKYLITGAQGAENYAQILRKVLEERDAAA
;
A
#
# COMPACT_ATOMS: atom_id res chain seq x y z
N MET A 1 31.27 1.78 -33.74
CA MET A 1 32.09 1.65 -32.52
C MET A 1 32.18 3.04 -31.90
N PRO A 2 31.94 3.22 -30.58
CA PRO A 2 31.50 2.27 -29.56
C PRO A 2 29.95 2.33 -29.38
N ALA A 3 29.21 1.25 -29.17
CA ALA A 3 29.17 0.38 -27.97
C ALA A 3 28.69 1.15 -26.73
N ASP A 4 27.38 1.38 -26.66
CA ASP A 4 26.70 1.75 -25.42
C ASP A 4 26.25 0.45 -24.74
N THR A 5 27.21 -0.21 -24.11
CA THR A 5 26.92 -1.33 -23.21
C THR A 5 26.37 -0.73 -21.93
N ALA A 6 25.04 -0.61 -21.85
CA ALA A 6 24.38 -0.49 -20.57
C ALA A 6 24.72 -1.74 -19.75
N THR A 7 25.59 -1.57 -18.76
CA THR A 7 25.85 -2.57 -17.73
C THR A 7 24.50 -3.00 -17.15
N PRO A 8 24.20 -4.31 -17.01
CA PRO A 8 23.08 -4.72 -16.17
C PRO A 8 23.32 -4.13 -14.78
N THR A 9 22.36 -3.41 -14.21
CA THR A 9 22.41 -3.04 -12.80
C THR A 9 22.35 -4.34 -12.01
N ASP A 10 23.53 -4.85 -11.61
CA ASP A 10 23.77 -6.09 -10.86
C ASP A 10 23.30 -5.98 -9.39
N THR A 11 22.35 -5.08 -9.13
CA THR A 11 21.79 -4.84 -7.81
C THR A 11 20.94 -6.06 -7.45
N PRO A 12 21.25 -6.78 -6.36
CA PRO A 12 20.45 -7.91 -5.96
C PRO A 12 19.00 -7.46 -5.73
N THR A 13 18.01 -8.24 -6.16
CA THR A 13 16.59 -7.91 -6.00
C THR A 13 15.92 -8.89 -5.05
N VAL A 14 15.09 -8.39 -4.12
CA VAL A 14 14.32 -9.22 -3.19
C VAL A 14 12.84 -9.19 -3.56
N GLN A 15 12.17 -10.34 -3.60
CA GLN A 15 10.71 -10.37 -3.73
C GLN A 15 10.06 -9.98 -2.40
N ILE A 16 9.14 -9.01 -2.45
CA ILE A 16 8.39 -8.55 -1.28
C ILE A 16 6.90 -8.49 -1.62
N ASP A 17 6.13 -9.38 -1.00
CA ASP A 17 4.68 -9.37 -1.04
C ASP A 17 4.15 -8.50 0.12
N ILE A 18 3.33 -7.49 -0.21
CA ILE A 18 2.83 -6.49 0.75
C ILE A 18 1.32 -6.56 0.80
N VAL A 19 0.78 -7.15 1.87
CA VAL A 19 -0.66 -7.11 2.16
C VAL A 19 -1.00 -5.77 2.78
N SER A 20 -1.88 -5.00 2.14
CA SER A 20 -2.10 -3.59 2.48
C SER A 20 -3.50 -3.12 2.09
N ASP A 21 -4.04 -2.19 2.88
CA ASP A 21 -5.22 -1.40 2.52
C ASP A 21 -4.83 0.04 2.11
N VAL A 22 -5.56 0.67 1.19
CA VAL A 22 -5.35 2.07 0.80
C VAL A 22 -5.81 3.05 1.89
N MET A 23 -6.75 2.64 2.77
CA MET A 23 -7.19 3.43 3.95
C MET A 23 -6.30 3.25 5.18
N CYS A 24 -5.22 2.47 5.10
CA CYS A 24 -4.34 2.25 6.24
C CYS A 24 -3.15 3.25 6.20
N PRO A 25 -3.08 4.24 7.10
CA PRO A 25 -1.94 5.17 7.12
C PRO A 25 -0.63 4.46 7.49
N TRP A 26 -0.70 3.40 8.29
CA TRP A 26 0.47 2.58 8.61
C TRP A 26 1.00 1.80 7.41
N CYS A 27 0.19 1.54 6.38
CA CYS A 27 0.67 0.87 5.17
C CYS A 27 1.65 1.74 4.39
N ILE A 28 1.32 3.02 4.17
CA ILE A 28 2.24 3.95 3.49
C ILE A 28 3.46 4.25 4.37
N VAL A 29 3.29 4.41 5.69
CA VAL A 29 4.42 4.57 6.63
C VAL A 29 5.36 3.36 6.56
N GLY A 30 4.82 2.14 6.64
CA GLY A 30 5.61 0.91 6.57
C GLY A 30 6.32 0.76 5.23
N TYR A 31 5.66 1.11 4.12
CA TYR A 31 6.30 1.12 2.81
C TYR A 31 7.43 2.15 2.71
N LYS A 32 7.24 3.38 3.20
CA LYS A 32 8.29 4.40 3.18
C LYS A 32 9.50 4.03 4.03
N GLN A 33 9.27 3.38 5.17
CA GLN A 33 10.35 2.78 5.96
C GLN A 33 11.09 1.68 5.20
N LEU A 34 10.36 0.82 4.48
CA LEU A 34 10.95 -0.21 3.62
C LEU A 34 11.76 0.43 2.47
N GLU A 35 11.24 1.47 1.83
CA GLU A 35 11.92 2.21 0.76
C GLU A 35 13.27 2.77 1.23
N GLN A 36 13.31 3.39 2.41
CA GLN A 36 14.56 3.84 3.03
C GLN A 36 15.51 2.68 3.33
N ALA A 37 14.99 1.55 3.82
CA ALA A 37 15.79 0.36 4.11
C ALA A 37 16.41 -0.26 2.84
N LEU A 38 15.65 -0.36 1.76
CA LEU A 38 16.13 -0.82 0.45
C LEU A 38 17.28 0.05 -0.05
N GLY A 39 17.13 1.38 0.05
CA GLY A 39 18.19 2.34 -0.31
C GLY A 39 19.43 2.21 0.58
N ALA A 40 19.25 2.03 1.90
CA ALA A 40 20.35 1.90 2.85
C ALA A 40 21.13 0.58 2.71
N VAL A 41 20.46 -0.50 2.32
CA VAL A 41 21.09 -1.81 2.04
C VAL A 41 21.68 -1.85 0.63
N GLY A 42 21.17 -1.03 -0.30
CA GLY A 42 21.59 -1.03 -1.70
C GLY A 42 21.04 -2.21 -2.48
N VAL A 43 19.76 -2.56 -2.23
CA VAL A 43 19.09 -3.72 -2.82
C VAL A 43 17.80 -3.27 -3.52
N GLY A 44 17.52 -3.87 -4.67
CA GLY A 44 16.25 -3.66 -5.39
C GLY A 44 15.13 -4.51 -4.79
N ALA A 45 13.89 -4.19 -5.13
CA ALA A 45 12.75 -5.00 -4.74
C ALA A 45 11.81 -5.25 -5.91
N TYR A 46 11.33 -6.48 -6.02
CA TYR A 46 10.16 -6.81 -6.81
C TYR A 46 8.94 -6.81 -5.88
N LEU A 47 8.15 -5.75 -5.98
CA LEU A 47 7.01 -5.51 -5.09
C LEU A 47 5.73 -6.08 -5.68
N ARG A 48 4.96 -6.78 -4.85
CA ARG A 48 3.57 -7.17 -5.16
C ARG A 48 2.65 -6.70 -4.06
N TRP A 49 1.62 -5.96 -4.42
CA TRP A 49 0.62 -5.45 -3.48
C TRP A 49 -0.59 -6.37 -3.48
N HIS A 50 -1.00 -6.78 -2.28
CA HIS A 50 -2.10 -7.70 -2.08
C HIS A 50 -3.24 -7.04 -1.30
N PRO A 51 -4.49 -7.30 -1.70
CA PRO A 51 -5.64 -6.61 -1.14
C PRO A 51 -5.93 -7.06 0.29
N PHE A 52 -6.25 -6.08 1.14
CA PHE A 52 -6.84 -6.25 2.45
C PHE A 52 -7.77 -5.06 2.70
N GLU A 53 -8.98 -5.33 3.18
CA GLU A 53 -9.90 -4.27 3.59
C GLU A 53 -9.95 -4.22 5.12
N LEU A 54 -9.56 -3.09 5.70
CA LEU A 54 -9.74 -2.84 7.14
C LEU A 54 -11.22 -2.77 7.50
N ASN A 55 -12.05 -2.31 6.56
CA ASN A 55 -13.47 -2.05 6.73
C ASN A 55 -14.29 -2.53 5.50
N PRO A 56 -14.39 -3.86 5.27
CA PRO A 56 -15.07 -4.40 4.10
C PRO A 56 -16.57 -4.08 4.05
N GLN A 57 -17.18 -3.80 5.21
CA GLN A 57 -18.59 -3.39 5.35
C GLN A 57 -18.76 -1.86 5.45
N MET A 58 -17.74 -1.05 5.16
CA MET A 58 -17.87 0.41 5.14
C MET A 58 -18.94 0.81 4.11
N PRO A 59 -19.93 1.64 4.48
CA PRO A 59 -20.96 2.11 3.56
C PRO A 59 -20.39 2.98 2.44
N ALA A 60 -21.17 3.18 1.37
CA ALA A 60 -20.71 3.85 0.16
C ALA A 60 -20.32 5.33 0.40
N GLU A 61 -21.06 6.00 1.28
CA GLU A 61 -20.79 7.36 1.74
C GLU A 61 -19.60 7.47 2.71
N GLY A 62 -19.04 6.33 3.14
CA GLY A 62 -18.00 6.25 4.16
C GLY A 62 -18.48 6.71 5.53
N GLN A 63 -17.55 6.87 6.46
CA GLN A 63 -17.82 7.39 7.81
C GLN A 63 -16.76 8.41 8.20
N ASN A 64 -17.09 9.39 9.05
CA ASN A 64 -16.04 10.24 9.62
C ASN A 64 -15.00 9.39 10.35
N MET A 65 -13.71 9.69 10.15
CA MET A 65 -12.62 8.88 10.69
C MET A 65 -12.58 8.91 12.21
N ALA A 66 -12.79 10.06 12.85
CA ALA A 66 -12.75 10.13 14.31
C ALA A 66 -13.92 9.35 14.95
N GLU A 67 -15.12 9.47 14.38
CA GLU A 67 -16.30 8.70 14.79
C GLU A 67 -16.04 7.19 14.64
N HIS A 68 -15.56 6.77 13.46
CA HIS A 68 -15.27 5.36 13.18
C HIS A 68 -14.24 4.77 14.15
N LEU A 69 -13.16 5.50 14.44
CA LEU A 69 -12.13 5.06 15.38
C LEU A 69 -12.64 5.00 16.83
N ALA A 70 -13.55 5.90 17.21
CA ALA A 70 -14.20 5.87 18.51
C ALA A 70 -15.12 4.64 18.64
N GLU A 71 -15.94 4.35 17.64
CA GLU A 71 -16.84 3.20 17.63
C GLU A 71 -16.09 1.85 17.60
N LYS A 72 -15.09 1.73 16.72
CA LYS A 72 -14.38 0.46 16.49
C LYS A 72 -13.32 0.16 17.55
N TYR A 73 -12.61 1.18 18.02
CA TYR A 73 -11.45 1.01 18.91
C TYR A 73 -11.59 1.70 20.27
N GLY A 74 -12.72 2.35 20.55
CA GLY A 74 -12.92 3.09 21.80
C GLY A 74 -12.00 4.31 21.95
N SER A 75 -11.47 4.84 20.84
CA SER A 75 -10.55 5.97 20.86
C SER A 75 -11.24 7.26 21.30
N THR A 76 -10.65 7.98 22.24
CA THR A 76 -11.11 9.32 22.62
C THR A 76 -10.76 10.35 21.54
N PRO A 77 -11.47 11.49 21.45
CA PRO A 77 -11.11 12.57 20.53
C PRO A 77 -9.66 13.04 20.69
N ALA A 78 -9.18 13.13 21.94
CA ALA A 78 -7.80 13.51 22.24
C ALA A 78 -6.78 12.49 21.70
N GLN A 79 -7.03 11.19 21.88
CA GLN A 79 -6.18 10.13 21.33
C GLN A 79 -6.19 10.15 19.79
N SER A 80 -7.33 10.41 19.17
CA SER A 80 -7.43 10.55 17.71
C SER A 80 -6.59 11.72 17.18
N VAL A 81 -6.66 12.89 17.82
CA VAL A 81 -5.83 14.07 17.50
C VAL A 81 -4.34 13.76 17.65
N GLU A 82 -3.94 13.16 18.77
CA GLU A 82 -2.53 12.84 19.03
C GLU A 82 -1.99 11.81 18.03
N ASN A 83 -2.78 10.77 17.71
CA ASN A 83 -2.40 9.79 16.71
C ASN A 83 -2.23 10.41 15.31
N ARG A 84 -3.13 11.31 14.90
CA ARG A 84 -3.02 12.05 13.63
C ARG A 84 -1.77 12.93 13.61
N LYS A 85 -1.46 13.62 14.70
CA LYS A 85 -0.25 14.44 14.82
C LYS A 85 1.02 13.60 14.70
N ARG A 86 1.07 12.46 15.38
CA ARG A 86 2.19 11.51 15.29
C ARG A 86 2.37 10.98 13.87
N LEU A 87 1.30 10.54 13.22
CA LEU A 87 1.33 10.07 11.83
C LEU A 87 1.81 11.16 10.87
N THR A 88 1.35 12.40 11.07
CA THR A 88 1.77 13.55 10.25
C THR A 88 3.26 13.81 10.37
N GLN A 89 3.81 13.83 11.60
CA GLN A 89 5.25 14.00 11.81
C GLN A 89 6.04 12.84 11.19
N MET A 90 5.63 11.60 11.44
CA MET A 90 6.29 10.42 10.86
C MET A 90 6.26 10.46 9.33
N GLY A 91 5.14 10.87 8.72
CA GLY A 91 5.05 11.05 7.29
C GLY A 91 6.07 12.05 6.77
N GLN A 92 6.16 13.23 7.40
CA GLN A 92 7.13 14.27 7.00
C GLN A 92 8.56 13.76 7.04
N ASP A 93 8.95 13.05 8.10
CA ASP A 93 10.29 12.44 8.24
C ASP A 93 10.56 11.38 7.16
N LEU A 94 9.50 10.76 6.63
CA LEU A 94 9.52 9.74 5.59
C LEU A 94 9.26 10.29 4.17
N GLY A 95 9.14 11.62 4.01
CA GLY A 95 8.87 12.26 2.72
C GLY A 95 7.45 12.02 2.18
N PHE A 96 6.47 11.77 3.05
CA PHE A 96 5.06 11.62 2.71
C PHE A 96 4.18 12.61 3.48
N THR A 97 3.32 13.33 2.79
CA THR A 97 2.49 14.37 3.43
C THR A 97 1.14 13.80 3.84
N PHE A 98 0.85 13.76 5.14
CA PHE A 98 -0.52 13.56 5.63
C PHE A 98 -1.20 14.90 5.86
N ASN A 99 -2.35 15.11 5.23
CA ASN A 99 -3.21 16.29 5.39
C ASN A 99 -4.53 15.91 6.07
N PHE A 100 -4.43 15.33 7.27
CA PHE A 100 -5.63 15.01 8.05
C PHE A 100 -6.39 16.28 8.42
N SER A 101 -7.71 16.21 8.30
CA SER A 101 -8.65 17.21 8.77
C SER A 101 -9.69 16.56 9.68
N ASP A 102 -10.54 17.35 10.32
CA ASP A 102 -11.67 16.82 11.07
C ASP A 102 -12.75 16.20 10.16
N ASP A 103 -12.74 16.55 8.88
CA ASP A 103 -13.64 15.99 7.85
C ASP A 103 -13.08 14.75 7.15
N THR A 104 -11.88 14.27 7.53
CA THR A 104 -11.32 13.05 6.95
C THR A 104 -12.26 11.87 7.15
N ARG A 105 -12.56 11.14 6.08
CA ARG A 105 -13.49 10.00 6.08
C ARG A 105 -12.77 8.68 5.86
N MET A 106 -13.22 7.63 6.53
CA MET A 106 -12.95 6.25 6.17
C MET A 106 -13.84 5.87 4.98
N GLN A 107 -13.24 5.30 3.94
CA GLN A 107 -13.94 4.92 2.71
C GLN A 107 -13.94 3.40 2.53
N ASN A 108 -14.89 2.89 1.76
CA ASN A 108 -14.80 1.54 1.23
C ASN A 108 -13.66 1.49 0.19
N THR A 109 -12.87 0.41 0.19
CA THR A 109 -11.67 0.32 -0.66
C THR A 109 -11.72 -0.77 -1.70
N PHE A 110 -12.85 -1.49 -1.82
CA PHE A 110 -12.90 -2.63 -2.73
C PHE A 110 -12.68 -2.22 -4.18
N ALA A 111 -13.29 -1.12 -4.61
CA ALA A 111 -13.10 -0.55 -5.95
C ALA A 111 -11.63 -0.21 -6.22
N ALA A 112 -10.94 0.42 -5.26
CA ALA A 112 -9.52 0.71 -5.36
C ALA A 112 -8.67 -0.57 -5.48
N HIS A 113 -9.01 -1.63 -4.74
CA HIS A 113 -8.32 -2.92 -4.81
C HIS A 113 -8.56 -3.65 -6.14
N GLN A 114 -9.73 -3.51 -6.75
CA GLN A 114 -10.00 -4.01 -8.10
C GLN A 114 -9.08 -3.33 -9.13
N LEU A 115 -8.96 -2.00 -9.07
CA LEU A 115 -8.02 -1.30 -9.95
C LEU A 115 -6.56 -1.70 -9.70
N LEU A 116 -6.15 -1.93 -8.46
CA LEU A 116 -4.80 -2.43 -8.15
C LEU A 116 -4.55 -3.84 -8.71
N THR A 117 -5.58 -4.68 -8.76
CA THR A 117 -5.49 -6.02 -9.36
C THR A 117 -5.35 -5.91 -10.88
N TRP A 118 -6.15 -5.06 -11.52
CA TRP A 118 -6.03 -4.77 -12.95
C TRP A 118 -4.67 -4.16 -13.33
N ALA A 119 -4.23 -3.13 -12.60
CA ALA A 119 -2.96 -2.44 -12.85
C ALA A 119 -1.73 -3.34 -12.69
N GLN A 120 -1.86 -4.48 -12.01
CA GLN A 120 -0.80 -5.49 -11.93
C GLN A 120 -0.49 -6.09 -13.30
N ALA A 121 -1.52 -6.39 -14.10
CA ALA A 121 -1.33 -6.91 -15.46
C ALA A 121 -0.66 -5.88 -16.39
N GLN A 122 -0.81 -4.59 -16.09
CA GLN A 122 -0.21 -3.48 -16.82
C GLN A 122 1.18 -3.07 -16.31
N GLY A 123 1.70 -3.72 -15.26
CA GLY A 123 2.99 -3.36 -14.65
C GLY A 123 2.98 -2.04 -13.86
N LEU A 124 1.79 -1.46 -13.60
CA LEU A 124 1.62 -0.16 -12.95
C LEU A 124 0.95 -0.24 -11.56
N GLN A 125 0.86 -1.43 -10.97
CA GLN A 125 0.27 -1.63 -9.64
C GLN A 125 0.94 -0.78 -8.55
N HIS A 126 2.27 -0.78 -8.49
CA HIS A 126 2.98 -0.04 -7.44
C HIS A 126 2.82 1.49 -7.59
N PRO A 127 3.04 2.09 -8.78
CA PRO A 127 2.71 3.50 -9.01
C PRO A 127 1.27 3.84 -8.64
N LEU A 128 0.29 3.02 -9.05
CA LEU A 128 -1.11 3.23 -8.70
C LEU A 128 -1.35 3.19 -7.19
N LYS A 129 -0.72 2.24 -6.48
CA LYS A 129 -0.82 2.16 -5.01
C LYS A 129 -0.32 3.44 -4.34
N MET A 130 0.79 3.99 -4.81
CA MET A 130 1.33 5.24 -4.28
C MET A 130 0.39 6.41 -4.57
N ALA A 131 -0.15 6.50 -5.79
CA ALA A 131 -1.10 7.54 -6.17
C ALA A 131 -2.42 7.46 -5.38
N LEU A 132 -2.90 6.26 -5.05
CA LEU A 132 -4.08 6.08 -4.21
C LEU A 132 -3.85 6.51 -2.75
N PHE A 133 -2.65 6.25 -2.21
CA PHE A 133 -2.28 6.77 -0.89
C PHE A 133 -2.25 8.30 -0.88
N ASP A 134 -1.61 8.91 -1.88
CA ASP A 134 -1.54 10.37 -2.01
C ASP A 134 -2.93 10.99 -2.21
N ALA A 135 -3.74 10.44 -3.11
CA ALA A 135 -5.10 10.89 -3.36
C ALA A 135 -5.94 10.93 -2.08
N HIS A 136 -5.84 9.91 -1.22
CA HIS A 136 -6.58 9.89 0.03
C HIS A 136 -5.94 10.76 1.13
N PHE A 137 -4.70 10.45 1.50
CA PHE A 137 -4.07 11.00 2.70
C PHE A 137 -3.50 12.40 2.52
N THR A 138 -3.18 12.79 1.29
CA THR A 138 -2.57 14.09 0.98
C THR A 138 -3.57 15.02 0.33
N GLN A 139 -4.36 14.52 -0.63
CA GLN A 139 -5.31 15.34 -1.39
C GLN A 139 -6.73 15.33 -0.81
N GLY A 140 -7.04 14.44 0.14
CA GLY A 140 -8.37 14.33 0.74
C GLY A 140 -9.46 13.85 -0.21
N ARG A 141 -9.09 13.18 -1.31
CA ARG A 141 -10.03 12.69 -2.33
C ARG A 141 -10.74 11.42 -1.87
N ASN A 142 -11.97 11.25 -2.35
CA ASN A 142 -12.78 10.07 -2.08
C ASN A 142 -12.36 8.91 -3.00
N VAL A 143 -11.54 7.98 -2.51
CA VAL A 143 -11.10 6.79 -3.28
C VAL A 143 -12.13 5.65 -3.31
N ASN A 144 -13.39 5.94 -2.98
CA ASN A 144 -14.54 5.10 -3.33
C ASN A 144 -15.35 5.67 -4.52
N ASP A 145 -15.05 6.89 -4.95
CA ASP A 145 -15.67 7.52 -6.12
C ASP A 145 -15.02 7.01 -7.40
N THR A 146 -15.84 6.55 -8.34
CA THR A 146 -15.40 5.90 -9.59
C THR A 146 -14.63 6.86 -10.51
N ASP A 147 -15.05 8.11 -10.62
CA ASP A 147 -14.35 9.11 -11.44
C ASP A 147 -13.02 9.50 -10.80
N VAL A 148 -12.99 9.68 -9.47
CA VAL A 148 -11.75 9.91 -8.73
C VAL A 148 -10.76 8.78 -8.94
N LEU A 149 -11.21 7.53 -8.83
CA LEU A 149 -10.38 6.36 -9.02
C LEU A 149 -9.81 6.27 -10.45
N ALA A 150 -10.63 6.54 -11.45
CA ALA A 150 -10.19 6.57 -12.84
C ALA A 150 -9.18 7.70 -13.12
N ASP A 151 -9.39 8.90 -12.56
CA ASP A 151 -8.43 10.00 -12.66
C ASP A 151 -7.09 9.67 -11.99
N VAL A 152 -7.12 8.99 -10.84
CA VAL A 152 -5.91 8.53 -10.15
C VAL A 152 -5.18 7.48 -10.99
N ALA A 153 -5.89 6.54 -11.60
CA ALA A 153 -5.29 5.60 -12.55
C ALA A 153 -4.63 6.31 -13.75
N ALA A 154 -5.32 7.28 -14.34
CA ALA A 154 -4.78 8.08 -15.45
C ALA A 154 -3.49 8.82 -15.08
N SER A 155 -3.41 9.32 -13.83
CA SER A 155 -2.23 10.04 -13.35
C SER A 155 -0.94 9.22 -13.34
N VAL A 156 -1.04 7.88 -13.33
CA VAL A 156 0.12 6.97 -13.37
C VAL A 156 0.32 6.31 -14.75
N GLY A 157 -0.38 6.79 -15.78
CA GLY A 157 -0.24 6.33 -17.16
C GLY A 157 -1.15 5.16 -17.55
N LEU A 158 -2.13 4.78 -16.72
CA LEU A 158 -3.18 3.84 -17.10
C LEU A 158 -4.25 4.55 -17.94
N ASP A 159 -5.00 3.79 -18.76
CA ASP A 159 -6.12 4.36 -19.51
C ASP A 159 -7.31 4.63 -18.58
N ARG A 160 -7.85 5.86 -18.64
CA ARG A 160 -8.95 6.31 -17.77
C ARG A 160 -10.25 5.57 -18.08
N ASP A 161 -10.55 5.38 -19.36
CA ASP A 161 -11.81 4.78 -19.80
C ASP A 161 -11.80 3.26 -19.54
N GLU A 162 -10.64 2.61 -19.70
CA GLU A 162 -10.45 1.22 -19.25
C GLU A 162 -10.62 1.09 -17.74
N ALA A 163 -10.08 2.02 -16.94
CA ALA A 163 -10.25 2.01 -15.48
C ALA A 163 -11.74 2.14 -15.08
N LEU A 164 -12.49 3.03 -15.75
CA LEU A 164 -13.94 3.14 -15.57
C LEU A 164 -14.66 1.84 -15.93
N GLU A 165 -14.27 1.21 -17.04
CA GLU A 165 -14.89 -0.03 -17.48
C GLU A 165 -14.62 -1.19 -16.51
N VAL A 166 -13.41 -1.30 -15.98
CA VAL A 166 -13.07 -2.26 -14.93
C VAL A 166 -13.97 -2.09 -13.71
N LEU A 167 -14.13 -0.85 -13.24
CA LEU A 167 -14.96 -0.53 -12.07
C LEU A 167 -16.45 -0.79 -12.33
N ARG A 168 -16.95 -0.43 -13.51
CA ARG A 168 -18.36 -0.57 -13.91
C ARG A 168 -18.75 -2.03 -14.12
N SER A 169 -17.88 -2.81 -14.76
CA SER A 169 -18.12 -4.22 -15.05
C SER A 169 -17.85 -5.14 -13.85
N GLY A 170 -16.98 -4.70 -12.92
CA GLY A 170 -16.50 -5.52 -11.82
C GLY A 170 -15.62 -6.68 -12.29
N SER A 171 -14.97 -6.55 -13.45
CA SER A 171 -14.24 -7.66 -14.10
C SER A 171 -13.10 -8.25 -13.27
N PHE A 172 -12.60 -7.51 -12.26
CA PHE A 172 -11.55 -7.96 -11.35
C PHE A 172 -12.06 -8.27 -9.93
N ALA A 173 -13.37 -8.13 -9.67
CA ALA A 173 -13.94 -8.30 -8.33
C ALA A 173 -13.66 -9.68 -7.72
N GLU A 174 -13.89 -10.75 -8.49
CA GLU A 174 -13.66 -12.13 -8.05
C GLU A 174 -12.18 -12.37 -7.75
N GLN A 175 -11.29 -12.02 -8.68
CA GLN A 175 -9.84 -12.18 -8.50
C GLN A 175 -9.33 -11.40 -7.27
N THR A 176 -9.82 -10.18 -7.04
CA THR A 176 -9.46 -9.39 -5.85
C THR A 176 -9.91 -10.08 -4.57
N ARG A 177 -11.12 -10.64 -4.54
CA ARG A 177 -11.66 -11.38 -3.37
C ARG A 177 -10.88 -12.66 -3.11
N GLU A 178 -10.55 -13.42 -4.15
CA GLU A 178 -9.72 -14.62 -4.03
C GLU A 178 -8.33 -14.31 -3.48
N ALA A 179 -7.68 -13.25 -3.97
CA ALA A 179 -6.39 -12.80 -3.46
C ALA A 179 -6.46 -12.38 -1.98
N GLN A 180 -7.50 -11.65 -1.59
CA GLN A 180 -7.72 -11.27 -0.20
C GLN A 180 -7.99 -12.50 0.70
N GLN A 181 -8.80 -13.44 0.22
CA GLN A 181 -9.08 -14.70 0.92
C GLN A 181 -7.82 -15.54 1.10
N PHE A 182 -6.97 -15.62 0.07
CA PHE A 182 -5.69 -16.33 0.13
C PHE A 182 -4.82 -15.88 1.31
N TRP A 183 -4.71 -14.58 1.55
CA TRP A 183 -3.87 -14.05 2.64
C TRP A 183 -4.55 -14.18 4.01
N THR A 184 -5.83 -13.83 4.09
CA THR A 184 -6.59 -13.92 5.35
C THR A 184 -6.72 -15.36 5.85
N SER A 185 -6.93 -16.34 4.97
CA SER A 185 -6.97 -17.77 5.33
C SER A 185 -5.63 -18.32 5.83
N ARG A 186 -4.53 -17.59 5.61
CA ARG A 186 -3.18 -17.92 6.09
C ARG A 186 -2.79 -17.14 7.35
N GLY A 187 -3.77 -16.54 8.02
CA GLY A 187 -3.59 -15.88 9.31
C GLY A 187 -3.19 -14.41 9.23
N ILE A 188 -3.16 -13.80 8.03
CA ILE A 188 -3.00 -12.35 7.93
C ILE A 188 -4.27 -11.66 8.41
N SER A 189 -4.19 -11.01 9.57
CA SER A 189 -5.32 -10.36 10.26
C SER A 189 -5.12 -8.85 10.44
N GLY A 190 -4.01 -8.30 9.97
CA GLY A 190 -3.68 -6.88 10.07
C GLY A 190 -2.71 -6.44 8.99
N VAL A 191 -2.58 -5.13 8.80
CA VAL A 191 -1.77 -4.52 7.75
C VAL A 191 -0.98 -3.30 8.25
N PRO A 192 0.17 -2.96 7.62
CA PRO A 192 0.81 -3.71 6.54
C PRO A 192 1.39 -5.04 7.03
N SER A 193 1.31 -6.07 6.20
CA SER A 193 2.07 -7.31 6.38
C SER A 193 3.03 -7.44 5.21
N MET A 194 4.33 -7.45 5.51
CA MET A 194 5.42 -7.55 4.55
C MET A 194 5.96 -8.97 4.57
N ILE A 195 5.99 -9.65 3.44
CA ILE A 195 6.48 -11.01 3.28
C ILE A 195 7.70 -10.98 2.35
N PHE A 196 8.87 -11.29 2.88
CA PHE A 196 10.12 -11.32 2.13
C PHE A 196 10.43 -12.74 1.65
N GLU A 197 10.66 -12.90 0.34
CA GLU A 197 10.95 -14.18 -0.34
C GLU A 197 9.95 -15.30 0.01
N GLY A 198 8.68 -14.95 0.26
CA GLY A 198 7.64 -15.91 0.68
C GLY A 198 7.90 -16.61 2.03
N LYS A 199 8.92 -16.20 2.79
CA LYS A 199 9.42 -16.90 3.98
C LYS A 199 9.29 -16.07 5.26
N TYR A 200 9.66 -14.79 5.21
CA TYR A 200 9.72 -13.94 6.39
C TYR A 200 8.55 -12.98 6.44
N LEU A 201 7.62 -13.20 7.38
CA LEU A 201 6.51 -12.30 7.64
C LEU A 201 6.89 -11.26 8.71
N ILE A 202 6.70 -9.98 8.39
CA ILE A 202 6.75 -8.87 9.32
C ILE A 202 5.41 -8.14 9.30
N THR A 203 4.78 -7.99 10.47
CA THR A 203 3.50 -7.27 10.60
C THR A 203 3.72 -5.89 11.21
N GLY A 204 3.08 -4.88 10.62
CA GLY A 204 3.16 -3.48 11.02
C GLY A 204 4.33 -2.71 10.40
N ALA A 205 4.29 -1.39 10.57
CA ALA A 205 5.38 -0.48 10.20
C ALA A 205 6.50 -0.54 11.24
N GLN A 206 7.48 -1.43 11.03
CA GLN A 206 8.49 -1.79 12.03
C GLN A 206 9.74 -0.90 12.03
N GLY A 207 9.82 0.12 11.19
CA GLY A 207 10.98 1.02 11.08
C GLY A 207 12.02 0.54 10.07
N ALA A 208 12.76 1.50 9.49
CA ALA A 208 13.73 1.24 8.42
C ALA A 208 14.87 0.31 8.86
N GLU A 209 15.36 0.44 10.09
CA GLU A 209 16.46 -0.40 10.59
C GLU A 209 16.04 -1.88 10.70
N ASN A 210 14.83 -2.16 11.21
CA ASN A 210 14.31 -3.52 11.29
C ASN A 210 14.12 -4.13 9.89
N TYR A 211 13.61 -3.36 8.93
CA TYR A 211 13.53 -3.83 7.54
C TYR A 211 14.92 -4.07 6.93
N ALA A 212 15.90 -3.19 7.21
CA ALA A 212 17.27 -3.37 6.72
C ALA A 212 17.92 -4.65 7.27
N GLN A 213 17.69 -4.96 8.55
CA GLN A 213 18.17 -6.22 9.15
C GLN A 213 17.58 -7.45 8.47
N ILE A 214 16.28 -7.45 8.18
CA ILE A 214 15.64 -8.57 7.48
C ILE A 214 16.13 -8.67 6.03
N LEU A 215 16.30 -7.55 5.32
CA LEU A 215 16.86 -7.56 3.97
C LEU A 215 18.26 -8.17 3.94
N ARG A 216 19.16 -7.77 4.85
CA ARG A 216 20.51 -8.36 4.97
C ARG A 216 20.44 -9.87 5.24
N LYS A 217 19.61 -10.29 6.20
CA LYS A 217 19.40 -11.71 6.51
C LYS A 217 18.92 -12.52 5.30
N VAL A 218 17.97 -11.97 4.53
CA VAL A 218 17.44 -12.61 3.32
C VAL A 218 18.52 -12.77 2.26
N LEU A 219 19.35 -11.75 2.05
CA LEU A 219 20.46 -11.79 1.10
C LEU A 219 21.51 -12.83 1.51
N GLU A 220 21.93 -12.83 2.78
CA GLU A 220 22.88 -13.81 3.33
C GLU A 220 22.41 -15.26 3.12
N GLU A 221 21.13 -15.54 3.38
CA GLU A 221 20.58 -16.89 3.20
C GLU A 221 20.47 -17.31 1.74
N ARG A 222 20.21 -16.36 0.83
CA ARG A 222 20.15 -16.64 -0.60
C ARG A 222 21.54 -16.92 -1.16
N ASP A 223 22.54 -16.15 -0.74
CA ASP A 223 23.93 -16.34 -1.18
C ASP A 223 24.50 -17.66 -0.63
N ALA A 224 24.09 -18.09 0.56
CA ALA A 224 24.47 -19.40 1.12
C ALA A 224 23.78 -20.60 0.44
N ALA A 225 22.68 -20.37 -0.28
CA ALA A 225 21.92 -21.40 -1.00
C ALA A 225 22.29 -21.48 -2.50
N ALA A 226 23.09 -20.54 -3.00
CA ALA A 226 23.61 -20.48 -4.37
C ALA A 226 24.92 -21.28 -4.52
#